data_AF-A0A7Y2HNW9-F1
#
_entry.id   AF-A0A7Y2HNW9-F1
#
_cell.length_a   1.000
_cell.length_b   1.000
_cell.length_c   1.000
_cell.angle_alpha   90.00
_cell.angle_beta   90.00
_cell.angle_gamma   90.00
#
_symmetry.space_group_name_H-M   'P 1'
#
loop_
_entity.id
_entity.type
_entity.pdbx_description
1 polymer ?
#
loop_
_entity_poly.entity_id
_entity_poly.type
_entity_poly.pdbx_seq_one_letter_code
_entity_poly.pdbx_strand_id
1 'polypeptide(L)'
;MNGPEVYATIFSVGPGKIDMDVIWTGSDDGLVHVTRDGGETWTDVTPSDMPDFGRVSQIDASAFDAGRAYVSARLPLLDDFRPHIWKTDDYGASWTRIVDGIRDDAFVNAVREDPTRDALLYAATNHGVYISYDDGAMWAELNPGLADLPIVDLIVEEDALAIASHGRGFWVLDDIGPLRQAEPGRTDASVHLYQPAPAYRSADGARLSWWLAAEPESLMLEILDADGSVIRTVEPRDPDAPRDRWSGASLAVQEGLTRFEWDLRTEPAATFPGMILWGVRTMAPRVPPGSYTARLTADGLSSETVVEVRANPWIEGVTVADMEAQYAFGREIQAKVHEANSAVIAIRRARAQIEERLEATDDADVREAAHNWMQKAGAIEADIYQVRNRSGQDPLNFPIKVNNRLANLLSMSERGDGAPNDGMREVFQIMIDELRGYTDQLQEVWDGELAALNAALDEVDLPAVDPWDESVILVWP
;
A
#
# COMPACT_ATOMS: atom_id res chain seq x y z
N MET A 1 -20.58 -35.65 0.39
CA MET A 1 -21.85 -36.16 0.95
C MET A 1 -22.05 -35.38 2.24
N ASN A 2 -23.06 -34.52 2.32
CA ASN A 2 -23.16 -33.53 3.40
C ASN A 2 -23.88 -34.07 4.65
N GLY A 3 -24.18 -35.37 4.70
CA GLY A 3 -24.64 -36.06 5.91
C GLY A 3 -26.14 -36.07 6.28
N PRO A 4 -27.12 -35.48 5.55
CA PRO A 4 -28.52 -35.69 5.94
C PRO A 4 -28.92 -37.14 5.68
N GLU A 5 -29.22 -37.89 6.75
CA GLU A 5 -29.73 -39.26 6.72
C GLU A 5 -31.26 -39.31 6.90
N VAL A 6 -31.87 -38.15 7.23
CA VAL A 6 -33.31 -37.97 7.50
C VAL A 6 -33.83 -36.76 6.70
N TYR A 7 -34.98 -36.90 6.05
CA TYR A 7 -35.64 -35.82 5.31
C TYR A 7 -36.25 -34.77 6.27
N ALA A 8 -36.42 -33.53 5.80
CA ALA A 8 -36.99 -32.41 6.56
C ALA A 8 -36.14 -32.03 7.79
N THR A 9 -34.83 -31.96 7.59
CA THR A 9 -33.86 -31.60 8.63
C THR A 9 -33.58 -30.09 8.57
N ILE A 10 -33.49 -29.43 9.73
CA ILE A 10 -32.98 -28.06 9.82
C ILE A 10 -31.54 -28.06 9.28
N PHE A 11 -31.35 -27.37 8.16
CA PHE A 11 -30.10 -27.37 7.40
C PHE A 11 -29.30 -26.08 7.62
N SER A 12 -29.98 -24.97 7.88
CA SER A 12 -29.36 -23.67 8.14
C SER A 12 -29.98 -23.00 9.37
N VAL A 13 -29.15 -22.26 10.08
CA VAL A 13 -29.55 -21.41 11.21
C VAL A 13 -28.92 -20.05 11.00
N GLY A 14 -29.75 -19.01 11.01
CA GLY A 14 -29.34 -17.61 10.92
C GLY A 14 -29.63 -16.90 12.24
N PRO A 15 -28.67 -16.79 13.18
CA PRO A 15 -28.87 -16.00 14.39
C PRO A 15 -28.96 -14.50 14.06
N GLY A 16 -29.78 -13.76 14.78
CA GLY A 16 -29.82 -12.30 14.69
C GLY A 16 -28.49 -11.66 15.06
N LYS A 17 -28.03 -10.69 14.27
CA LYS A 17 -26.76 -9.98 14.52
C LYS A 17 -26.91 -8.82 15.50
N ILE A 18 -28.12 -8.26 15.62
CA ILE A 18 -28.42 -7.12 16.50
C ILE A 18 -29.42 -7.43 17.61
N ASP A 19 -30.19 -8.52 17.49
CA ASP A 19 -31.13 -9.00 18.49
C ASP A 19 -30.95 -10.51 18.67
N MET A 20 -30.60 -10.93 19.89
CA MET A 20 -30.33 -12.33 20.22
C MET A 20 -31.60 -13.18 20.32
N ASP A 21 -32.77 -12.55 20.51
CA ASP A 21 -34.05 -13.26 20.59
C ASP A 21 -34.58 -13.63 19.19
N VAL A 22 -33.97 -13.07 18.13
CA VAL A 22 -34.30 -13.37 16.74
C VAL A 22 -33.43 -14.50 16.23
N ILE A 23 -34.05 -15.62 15.85
CA ILE A 23 -33.35 -16.77 15.25
C ILE A 23 -34.16 -17.27 14.06
N TRP A 24 -33.48 -17.42 12.93
CA TRP A 24 -34.02 -17.97 11.70
C TRP A 24 -33.55 -19.42 11.51
N THR A 25 -34.42 -20.27 10.97
CA THR A 25 -34.06 -21.64 10.59
C THR A 25 -34.58 -21.95 9.21
N GLY A 26 -33.81 -22.74 8.46
CA GLY A 26 -34.15 -23.20 7.13
C GLY A 26 -33.93 -24.70 7.02
N SER A 27 -34.88 -25.43 6.44
CA SER A 27 -34.80 -26.88 6.28
C SER A 27 -34.36 -27.31 4.88
N ASP A 28 -33.99 -28.58 4.74
CA ASP A 28 -33.59 -29.16 3.45
C ASP A 28 -34.76 -29.48 2.50
N ASP A 29 -36.00 -29.40 2.99
CA ASP A 29 -37.25 -29.49 2.23
C ASP A 29 -37.91 -28.11 1.94
N GLY A 30 -37.29 -27.01 2.37
CA GLY A 30 -37.67 -25.66 1.95
C GLY A 30 -38.57 -24.88 2.87
N LEU A 31 -38.67 -25.26 4.14
CA LEU A 31 -39.37 -24.46 5.14
C LEU A 31 -38.43 -23.44 5.80
N VAL A 32 -38.93 -22.22 5.98
CA VAL A 32 -38.25 -21.14 6.71
C VAL A 32 -39.08 -20.77 7.92
N HIS A 33 -38.47 -20.78 9.10
CA HIS A 33 -39.11 -20.37 10.35
C HIS A 33 -38.31 -19.30 11.07
N VAL A 34 -39.02 -18.45 11.81
CA VAL A 34 -38.42 -17.42 12.67
C VAL A 34 -39.00 -17.49 14.08
N THR A 35 -38.14 -17.30 15.07
CA THR A 35 -38.52 -16.96 16.45
C THR A 35 -38.07 -15.54 16.75
N ARG A 36 -38.80 -14.87 17.64
CA ARG A 36 -38.51 -13.51 18.14
C ARG A 36 -38.53 -13.47 19.68
N ASP A 37 -38.50 -14.64 20.31
CA ASP A 37 -38.59 -14.84 21.75
C ASP A 37 -37.57 -15.88 22.25
N GLY A 38 -36.42 -15.98 21.55
CA GLY A 38 -35.34 -16.88 21.95
C GLY A 38 -35.66 -18.37 21.77
N GLY A 39 -36.67 -18.69 20.94
CA GLY A 39 -37.06 -20.06 20.58
C GLY A 39 -38.23 -20.63 21.37
N GLU A 40 -38.96 -19.82 22.15
CA GLU A 40 -40.19 -20.25 22.82
C GLU A 40 -41.32 -20.52 21.82
N THR A 41 -41.46 -19.66 20.81
CA THR A 41 -42.41 -19.82 19.70
C THR A 41 -41.75 -19.62 18.34
N TRP A 42 -42.23 -20.38 17.34
CA TRP A 42 -41.73 -20.36 15.97
C TRP A 42 -42.88 -20.14 14.99
N THR A 43 -42.66 -19.26 14.01
CA THR A 43 -43.62 -18.94 12.95
C THR A 43 -43.06 -19.42 11.62
N ASP A 44 -43.85 -20.18 10.85
CA ASP A 44 -43.55 -20.50 9.46
C ASP A 44 -43.71 -19.23 8.62
N VAL A 45 -42.61 -18.83 7.99
CA VAL A 45 -42.48 -17.62 7.19
C VAL A 45 -41.91 -17.96 5.81
N THR A 46 -42.17 -19.18 5.33
CA THR A 46 -41.67 -19.65 4.03
C THR A 46 -42.13 -18.73 2.88
N PRO A 47 -41.22 -18.25 2.00
CA PRO A 47 -41.61 -17.45 0.84
C PRO A 47 -42.61 -18.22 -0.04
N SER A 48 -43.73 -17.60 -0.37
CA SER A 48 -44.84 -18.29 -1.08
C SER A 48 -44.50 -18.72 -2.51
N ASP A 49 -43.48 -18.12 -3.11
CA ASP A 49 -42.99 -18.44 -4.45
C ASP A 49 -41.73 -19.33 -4.44
N MET A 50 -41.30 -19.80 -3.26
CA MET A 50 -40.22 -20.78 -3.14
C MET A 50 -40.66 -22.11 -3.77
N PRO A 51 -39.88 -22.70 -4.68
CA PRO A 51 -40.19 -24.01 -5.22
C PRO A 51 -40.17 -25.09 -4.12
N ASP A 52 -41.10 -26.04 -4.20
CA ASP A 52 -41.13 -27.21 -3.31
C ASP A 52 -39.76 -27.90 -3.26
N PHE A 53 -39.35 -28.33 -2.07
CA PHE A 53 -38.06 -29.00 -1.83
C PHE A 53 -36.82 -28.13 -2.12
N GLY A 54 -37.00 -26.81 -2.11
CA GLY A 54 -35.92 -25.84 -2.14
C GLY A 54 -35.04 -25.93 -0.90
N ARG A 55 -33.88 -26.59 -0.95
CA ARG A 55 -33.00 -26.65 0.23
C ARG A 55 -32.56 -25.24 0.61
N VAL A 56 -32.95 -24.78 1.79
CA VAL A 56 -32.49 -23.50 2.36
C VAL A 56 -31.02 -23.65 2.75
N SER A 57 -30.12 -23.21 1.87
CA SER A 57 -28.69 -23.44 2.00
C SER A 57 -28.04 -22.54 3.03
N GLN A 58 -28.54 -21.31 3.17
CA GLN A 58 -28.01 -20.30 4.08
C GLN A 58 -29.05 -19.21 4.37
N ILE A 59 -28.96 -18.65 5.58
CA ILE A 59 -29.75 -17.51 6.05
C ILE A 59 -28.78 -16.50 6.70
N ASP A 60 -28.85 -15.24 6.29
CA ASP A 60 -28.13 -14.13 6.91
C ASP A 60 -29.14 -13.14 7.51
N ALA A 61 -29.15 -13.01 8.84
CA ALA A 61 -29.85 -11.90 9.47
C ALA A 61 -29.05 -10.61 9.25
N SER A 62 -29.74 -9.48 9.12
CA SER A 62 -29.07 -8.20 8.86
C SER A 62 -28.31 -7.68 10.09
N ALA A 63 -27.19 -7.00 9.83
CA ALA A 63 -26.42 -6.24 10.80
C ALA A 63 -27.02 -4.84 11.07
N PHE A 64 -28.03 -4.44 10.28
CA PHE A 64 -28.60 -3.08 10.32
C PHE A 64 -30.08 -3.04 10.74
N ASP A 65 -30.84 -4.12 10.47
CA ASP A 65 -32.26 -4.20 10.82
C ASP A 65 -32.64 -5.59 11.36
N ALA A 66 -33.29 -5.65 12.52
CA ALA A 66 -33.62 -6.91 13.19
C ALA A 66 -34.72 -7.70 12.45
N GLY A 67 -35.57 -7.02 11.70
CA GLY A 67 -36.61 -7.62 10.85
C GLY A 67 -36.09 -8.09 9.50
N ARG A 68 -34.87 -7.68 9.11
CA ARG A 68 -34.31 -8.02 7.81
C ARG A 68 -33.51 -9.33 7.83
N ALA A 69 -33.75 -10.15 6.82
CA ALA A 69 -32.95 -11.33 6.54
C ALA A 69 -32.88 -11.63 5.04
N TYR A 70 -31.80 -12.28 4.64
CA TYR A 70 -31.57 -12.80 3.29
C TYR A 70 -31.48 -14.32 3.34
N VAL A 71 -32.14 -14.97 2.41
CA VAL A 71 -32.25 -16.43 2.36
C VAL A 71 -31.87 -16.90 0.96
N SER A 72 -30.93 -17.85 0.87
CA SER A 72 -30.65 -18.56 -0.37
C SER A 72 -31.17 -19.99 -0.32
N ALA A 73 -31.73 -20.47 -1.42
CA ALA A 73 -32.09 -21.88 -1.60
C ALA A 73 -31.50 -22.46 -2.88
N ARG A 74 -31.39 -23.79 -2.97
CA ARG A 74 -30.88 -24.46 -4.17
C ARG A 74 -31.52 -25.82 -4.41
N LEU A 75 -31.68 -26.16 -5.69
CA LEU A 75 -32.38 -27.37 -6.14
C LEU A 75 -31.60 -28.19 -7.20
N PRO A 76 -30.25 -28.27 -7.19
CA PRO A 76 -29.51 -28.95 -8.26
C PRO A 76 -29.79 -30.46 -8.32
N LEU A 77 -30.29 -31.06 -7.23
CA LEU A 77 -30.70 -32.48 -7.19
C LEU A 77 -32.04 -32.72 -7.91
N LEU A 78 -32.77 -31.67 -8.24
CA LEU A 78 -34.02 -31.68 -9.00
C LEU A 78 -33.85 -31.09 -10.40
N ASP A 79 -32.60 -31.00 -10.89
CA ASP A 79 -32.25 -30.47 -12.21
C ASP A 79 -32.60 -28.98 -12.39
N ASP A 80 -32.68 -28.23 -11.29
CA ASP A 80 -32.88 -26.78 -11.29
C ASP A 80 -31.61 -26.06 -10.80
N PHE A 81 -30.98 -25.34 -11.73
CA PHE A 81 -29.74 -24.60 -11.54
C PHE A 81 -29.97 -23.08 -11.44
N ARG A 82 -31.22 -22.62 -11.35
CA ARG A 82 -31.53 -21.19 -11.29
C ARG A 82 -31.11 -20.55 -9.97
N PRO A 83 -30.79 -19.24 -9.97
CA PRO A 83 -30.51 -18.51 -8.74
C PRO A 83 -31.78 -18.31 -7.92
N HIS A 84 -31.67 -18.47 -6.62
CA HIS A 84 -32.76 -18.36 -5.66
C HIS A 84 -32.28 -17.64 -4.40
N ILE A 85 -32.65 -16.37 -4.29
CA ILE A 85 -32.40 -15.51 -3.15
C ILE A 85 -33.68 -14.73 -2.84
N TRP A 86 -34.06 -14.68 -1.57
CA TRP A 86 -35.16 -13.84 -1.07
C TRP A 86 -34.67 -12.93 0.04
N LYS A 87 -35.26 -11.73 0.10
CA LYS A 87 -35.09 -10.74 1.15
C LYS A 87 -36.43 -10.50 1.84
N THR A 88 -36.40 -10.34 3.15
CA THR A 88 -37.50 -9.79 3.96
C THR A 88 -36.98 -8.60 4.77
N ASP A 89 -37.86 -7.65 5.12
CA ASP A 89 -37.60 -6.55 6.06
C ASP A 89 -38.56 -6.58 7.26
N ASP A 90 -39.40 -7.61 7.38
CA ASP A 90 -40.55 -7.65 8.30
C ASP A 90 -40.69 -8.99 9.02
N TYR A 91 -39.57 -9.60 9.37
CA TYR A 91 -39.51 -10.92 10.02
C TYR A 91 -40.18 -12.03 9.17
N GLY A 92 -40.13 -11.91 7.84
CA GLY A 92 -40.62 -12.92 6.91
C GLY A 92 -42.14 -12.86 6.66
N ALA A 93 -42.82 -11.80 7.08
CA ALA A 93 -44.23 -11.59 6.74
C ALA A 93 -44.41 -11.31 5.25
N SER A 94 -43.41 -10.72 4.60
CA SER A 94 -43.30 -10.58 3.15
C SER A 94 -41.87 -10.83 2.66
N TRP A 95 -41.77 -11.28 1.41
CA TRP A 95 -40.51 -11.61 0.75
C TRP A 95 -40.43 -11.01 -0.65
N THR A 96 -39.23 -10.57 -1.01
CA THR A 96 -38.88 -10.11 -2.35
C THR A 96 -37.79 -11.00 -2.90
N ARG A 97 -37.99 -11.55 -4.10
CA ARG A 97 -36.94 -12.29 -4.81
C ARG A 97 -35.92 -11.31 -5.39
N ILE A 98 -34.64 -11.54 -5.13
CA ILE A 98 -33.54 -10.60 -5.41
C ILE A 98 -32.40 -11.29 -6.19
N VAL A 99 -32.65 -11.63 -7.45
CA VAL A 99 -31.71 -12.43 -8.29
C VAL A 99 -31.37 -11.79 -9.63
N ASP A 100 -31.89 -10.58 -9.91
CA ASP A 100 -31.68 -9.93 -11.20
C ASP A 100 -30.20 -9.60 -11.42
N GLY A 101 -29.66 -9.96 -12.58
CA GLY A 101 -28.24 -9.83 -12.91
C GLY A 101 -27.38 -11.07 -12.57
N ILE A 102 -27.90 -12.02 -11.79
CA ILE A 102 -27.26 -13.35 -11.64
C ILE A 102 -27.64 -14.22 -12.84
N ARG A 103 -26.69 -14.98 -13.37
CA ARG A 103 -26.93 -15.91 -14.48
C ARG A 103 -28.01 -16.95 -14.12
N ASP A 104 -28.85 -17.29 -15.10
CA ASP A 104 -29.94 -18.27 -14.94
C ASP A 104 -29.48 -19.71 -14.65
N ASP A 105 -28.20 -20.02 -14.84
CA ASP A 105 -27.58 -21.31 -14.53
C ASP A 105 -26.69 -21.28 -13.27
N ALA A 106 -26.71 -20.17 -12.53
CA ALA A 106 -25.91 -19.94 -11.33
C ALA A 106 -26.73 -20.09 -10.04
N PHE A 107 -26.98 -21.31 -9.59
CA PHE A 107 -27.61 -21.55 -8.29
C PHE A 107 -26.75 -21.01 -7.14
N VAL A 108 -27.42 -20.48 -6.13
CA VAL A 108 -26.80 -19.76 -5.02
C VAL A 108 -26.58 -20.71 -3.85
N ASN A 109 -25.37 -20.69 -3.29
CA ASN A 109 -25.00 -21.45 -2.11
C ASN A 109 -25.16 -20.61 -0.84
N ALA A 110 -24.76 -19.34 -0.88
CA ALA A 110 -24.87 -18.41 0.24
C ALA A 110 -25.08 -16.97 -0.25
N VAL A 111 -25.78 -16.17 0.56
CA VAL A 111 -25.90 -14.72 0.42
C VAL A 111 -25.48 -14.07 1.74
N ARG A 112 -24.61 -13.06 1.71
CA ARG A 112 -24.14 -12.35 2.90
C ARG A 112 -24.25 -10.86 2.74
N GLU A 113 -24.70 -10.21 3.80
CA GLU A 113 -24.66 -8.75 3.92
C GLU A 113 -23.29 -8.30 4.43
N ASP A 114 -22.75 -7.22 3.85
CA ASP A 114 -21.57 -6.56 4.39
C ASP A 114 -21.89 -6.00 5.78
N PRO A 115 -21.07 -6.26 6.82
CA PRO A 115 -21.38 -5.83 8.19
C PRO A 115 -21.22 -4.32 8.42
N THR A 116 -20.67 -3.57 7.45
CA THR A 116 -20.34 -2.15 7.60
C THR A 116 -21.01 -1.23 6.59
N ARG A 117 -21.47 -1.77 5.45
CA ARG A 117 -22.23 -1.05 4.43
C ARG A 117 -23.60 -1.69 4.22
N ASP A 118 -24.63 -0.99 4.70
CA ASP A 118 -26.02 -1.34 4.45
C ASP A 118 -26.28 -1.48 2.93
N ALA A 119 -27.14 -2.44 2.57
CA ALA A 119 -27.49 -2.81 1.20
C ALA A 119 -26.35 -3.35 0.29
N LEU A 120 -25.12 -3.50 0.80
CA LEU A 120 -24.04 -4.19 0.06
C LEU A 120 -24.10 -5.69 0.35
N LEU A 121 -24.35 -6.49 -0.70
CA LEU A 121 -24.50 -7.93 -0.59
C LEU A 121 -23.48 -8.68 -1.46
N TYR A 122 -23.14 -9.89 -1.01
CA TYR A 122 -22.31 -10.84 -1.75
C TYR A 122 -23.04 -12.17 -1.90
N ALA A 123 -22.99 -12.78 -3.09
CA ALA A 123 -23.58 -14.09 -3.34
C ALA A 123 -22.53 -15.09 -3.83
N ALA A 124 -22.43 -16.22 -3.14
CA ALA A 124 -21.62 -17.37 -3.55
C ALA A 124 -22.46 -18.29 -4.45
N THR A 125 -21.99 -18.59 -5.66
CA THR A 125 -22.72 -19.42 -6.62
C THR A 125 -21.89 -20.61 -7.09
N ASN A 126 -22.47 -21.50 -7.91
CA ASN A 126 -21.68 -22.49 -8.66
C ASN A 126 -20.80 -21.89 -9.77
N HIS A 127 -20.96 -20.59 -10.07
CA HIS A 127 -20.23 -19.85 -11.10
C HIS A 127 -19.57 -18.58 -10.52
N GLY A 128 -18.78 -18.75 -9.46
CA GLY A 128 -18.06 -17.64 -8.82
C GLY A 128 -18.91 -16.81 -7.85
N VAL A 129 -18.47 -15.56 -7.62
CA VAL A 129 -19.07 -14.62 -6.67
C VAL A 129 -19.76 -13.48 -7.41
N TYR A 130 -20.89 -13.02 -6.86
CA TYR A 130 -21.59 -11.81 -7.29
C TYR A 130 -21.63 -10.78 -6.16
N ILE A 131 -21.77 -9.51 -6.53
CA ILE A 131 -21.91 -8.36 -5.62
C ILE A 131 -23.14 -7.55 -6.04
N SER A 132 -23.90 -7.05 -5.07
CA SER A 132 -24.99 -6.08 -5.27
C SER A 132 -24.79 -4.91 -4.33
N TYR A 133 -25.04 -3.70 -4.84
CA TYR A 133 -24.90 -2.43 -4.11
C TYR A 133 -26.24 -1.79 -3.75
N ASP A 134 -27.33 -2.46 -4.12
CA ASP A 134 -28.71 -1.97 -4.07
C ASP A 134 -29.63 -3.04 -3.44
N ASP A 135 -29.12 -3.69 -2.39
CA ASP A 135 -29.90 -4.58 -1.54
C ASP A 135 -30.45 -5.82 -2.29
N GLY A 136 -29.68 -6.28 -3.29
CA GLY A 136 -29.99 -7.44 -4.12
C GLY A 136 -30.88 -7.12 -5.33
N ALA A 137 -31.25 -5.86 -5.56
CA ALA A 137 -32.07 -5.49 -6.71
C ALA A 137 -31.35 -5.71 -8.04
N MET A 138 -30.03 -5.51 -8.08
CA MET A 138 -29.19 -5.82 -9.23
C MET A 138 -27.83 -6.38 -8.80
N TRP A 139 -27.45 -7.49 -9.41
CA TRP A 139 -26.18 -8.16 -9.15
C TRP A 139 -25.19 -7.99 -10.33
N ALA A 140 -23.90 -7.95 -9.99
CA ALA A 140 -22.79 -7.99 -10.94
C ALA A 140 -21.77 -9.05 -10.51
N GLU A 141 -21.03 -9.63 -11.47
CA GLU A 141 -19.97 -10.58 -11.16
C GLU A 141 -18.80 -9.91 -10.41
N LEU A 142 -18.29 -10.57 -9.37
CA LEU A 142 -17.10 -10.17 -8.60
C LEU A 142 -16.05 -11.28 -8.69
N ASN A 143 -15.48 -11.47 -9.88
CA ASN A 143 -14.51 -12.53 -10.16
C ASN A 143 -13.13 -11.97 -10.62
N PRO A 144 -12.46 -11.07 -9.85
CA PRO A 144 -11.17 -10.51 -10.26
C PRO A 144 -10.08 -11.59 -10.22
N GLY A 145 -9.85 -12.26 -11.36
CA GLY A 145 -8.88 -13.36 -11.48
C GLY A 145 -9.34 -14.69 -10.88
N LEU A 146 -10.58 -14.78 -10.39
CA LEU A 146 -11.21 -16.03 -9.97
C LEU A 146 -11.71 -16.77 -11.22
N ALA A 147 -11.33 -18.05 -11.37
CA ALA A 147 -11.86 -18.85 -12.48
C ALA A 147 -13.33 -19.22 -12.23
N ASP A 148 -14.05 -19.59 -13.29
CA ASP A 148 -15.40 -20.14 -13.17
C ASP A 148 -15.36 -21.46 -12.39
N LEU A 149 -15.81 -21.42 -11.12
CA LEU A 149 -15.76 -22.54 -10.20
C LEU A 149 -16.82 -22.39 -9.09
N PRO A 150 -17.25 -23.50 -8.46
CA PRO A 150 -18.25 -23.41 -7.41
C PRO A 150 -17.70 -22.81 -6.12
N ILE A 151 -18.39 -21.80 -5.60
CA ILE A 151 -18.14 -21.17 -4.31
C ILE A 151 -19.19 -21.69 -3.32
N VAL A 152 -18.73 -22.41 -2.31
CA VAL A 152 -19.61 -23.10 -1.37
C VAL A 152 -20.09 -22.21 -0.23
N ASP A 153 -19.30 -21.20 0.12
CA ASP A 153 -19.64 -20.17 1.10
C ASP A 153 -18.68 -18.96 0.97
N LEU A 154 -19.07 -17.84 1.55
CA LEU A 154 -18.22 -16.66 1.72
C LEU A 154 -18.56 -15.97 3.05
N ILE A 155 -17.59 -15.22 3.60
CA ILE A 155 -17.79 -14.37 4.77
C ILE A 155 -16.99 -13.08 4.64
N VAL A 156 -17.58 -11.99 5.11
CA VAL A 156 -16.91 -10.70 5.23
C VAL A 156 -16.33 -10.59 6.62
N GLU A 157 -15.02 -10.37 6.71
CA GLU A 157 -14.29 -10.18 7.96
C GLU A 157 -13.45 -8.92 7.84
N GLU A 158 -13.70 -7.94 8.72
CA GLU A 158 -13.05 -6.62 8.66
C GLU A 158 -13.10 -6.03 7.24
N ASP A 159 -11.94 -5.78 6.60
CA ASP A 159 -11.81 -5.28 5.23
C ASP A 159 -11.44 -6.38 4.21
N ALA A 160 -11.81 -7.63 4.47
CA ALA A 160 -11.56 -8.76 3.59
C ALA A 160 -12.82 -9.59 3.32
N LEU A 161 -12.90 -10.15 2.10
CA LEU A 161 -13.89 -11.16 1.74
C LEU A 161 -13.20 -12.52 1.62
N ALA A 162 -13.45 -13.40 2.57
CA ALA A 162 -12.97 -14.77 2.56
C ALA A 162 -13.93 -15.67 1.77
N ILE A 163 -13.40 -16.37 0.77
CA ILE A 163 -14.16 -17.11 -0.23
C ILE A 163 -13.75 -18.58 -0.19
N ALA A 164 -14.72 -19.46 0.09
CA ALA A 164 -14.49 -20.90 0.14
C ALA A 164 -14.89 -21.55 -1.20
N SER A 165 -13.91 -22.10 -1.92
CA SER A 165 -14.18 -22.80 -3.18
C SER A 165 -14.35 -24.31 -3.01
N HIS A 166 -15.11 -24.92 -3.92
CA HIS A 166 -15.13 -26.37 -4.08
C HIS A 166 -13.89 -26.84 -4.87
N GLY A 167 -12.93 -27.46 -4.18
CA GLY A 167 -11.80 -28.16 -4.81
C GLY A 167 -10.59 -27.29 -5.15
N ARG A 168 -10.58 -25.99 -4.83
CA ARG A 168 -9.44 -25.08 -5.08
C ARG A 168 -9.03 -24.21 -3.88
N GLY A 169 -9.43 -24.60 -2.66
CA GLY A 169 -9.02 -23.96 -1.41
C GLY A 169 -9.78 -22.67 -1.06
N PHE A 170 -9.15 -21.84 -0.23
CA PHE A 170 -9.66 -20.54 0.18
C PHE A 170 -9.00 -19.43 -0.61
N TRP A 171 -9.79 -18.42 -0.97
CA TRP A 171 -9.34 -17.16 -1.54
C TRP A 171 -9.67 -16.05 -0.56
N VAL A 172 -8.83 -15.03 -0.51
CA VAL A 172 -9.11 -13.81 0.24
C VAL A 172 -9.00 -12.65 -0.72
N LEU A 173 -10.11 -11.94 -0.92
CA LEU A 173 -10.08 -10.63 -1.56
C LEU A 173 -9.79 -9.61 -0.46
N ASP A 174 -8.51 -9.29 -0.32
CA ASP A 174 -8.04 -8.29 0.64
C ASP A 174 -8.41 -6.87 0.17
N ASP A 175 -8.64 -5.98 1.15
CA ASP A 175 -8.96 -4.56 0.97
C ASP A 175 -10.21 -4.36 0.10
N ILE A 176 -11.36 -4.75 0.65
CA ILE A 176 -12.68 -4.48 0.06
C ILE A 176 -13.16 -3.04 0.37
N GLY A 177 -12.36 -2.23 1.05
CA GLY A 177 -12.66 -0.82 1.34
C GLY A 177 -13.08 -0.01 0.11
N PRO A 178 -12.39 -0.14 -1.05
CA PRO A 178 -12.83 0.48 -2.31
C PRO A 178 -14.19 -0.02 -2.79
N LEU A 179 -14.52 -1.30 -2.63
CA LEU A 179 -15.85 -1.83 -2.97
C LEU A 179 -16.92 -1.22 -2.05
N ARG A 180 -16.63 -1.07 -0.75
CA ARG A 180 -17.54 -0.40 0.18
C ARG A 180 -17.72 1.07 -0.09
N GLN A 181 -16.82 1.72 -0.81
CA GLN A 181 -16.91 3.14 -1.13
C GLN A 181 -17.40 3.40 -2.55
N ALA A 182 -17.38 2.39 -3.41
CA ALA A 182 -17.85 2.50 -4.77
C ALA A 182 -19.35 2.85 -4.83
N GLU A 183 -19.67 3.70 -5.79
CA GLU A 183 -21.04 3.99 -6.23
C GLU A 183 -21.14 3.51 -7.69
N PRO A 184 -21.70 2.31 -7.94
CA PRO A 184 -21.84 1.79 -9.29
C PRO A 184 -22.59 2.77 -10.19
N GLY A 185 -22.05 3.02 -11.39
CA GLY A 185 -22.58 4.01 -12.33
C GLY A 185 -22.08 5.44 -12.12
N ARG A 186 -21.25 5.70 -11.09
CA ARG A 186 -20.62 7.00 -10.84
C ARG A 186 -19.10 6.95 -11.09
N THR A 187 -18.72 6.43 -12.25
CA THR A 187 -17.32 6.36 -12.73
C THR A 187 -16.81 7.68 -13.32
N ASP A 188 -17.63 8.74 -13.28
CA ASP A 188 -17.32 10.04 -13.89
C ASP A 188 -16.25 10.85 -13.13
N ALA A 189 -15.89 10.42 -11.92
CA ALA A 189 -14.76 11.03 -11.22
C ALA A 189 -13.46 10.68 -11.95
N SER A 190 -12.82 11.71 -12.54
CA SER A 190 -11.53 11.55 -13.23
C SER A 190 -10.44 10.99 -12.30
N VAL A 191 -10.48 11.38 -11.02
CA VAL A 191 -9.57 10.92 -9.96
C VAL A 191 -10.37 10.72 -8.68
N HIS A 192 -10.29 9.53 -8.08
CA HIS A 192 -10.89 9.25 -6.78
C HIS A 192 -9.96 8.39 -5.92
N LEU A 193 -9.46 8.97 -4.83
CA LEU A 193 -8.67 8.26 -3.82
C LEU A 193 -9.60 7.76 -2.72
N TYR A 194 -9.61 6.44 -2.49
CA TYR A 194 -10.48 5.81 -1.49
C TYR A 194 -9.90 5.96 -0.08
N GLN A 195 -10.77 6.05 0.92
CA GLN A 195 -10.40 6.03 2.33
C GLN A 195 -9.79 4.67 2.69
N PRO A 196 -8.51 4.61 3.10
CA PRO A 196 -7.87 3.36 3.47
C PRO A 196 -8.29 2.94 4.89
N ALA A 197 -8.14 1.64 5.17
CA ALA A 197 -8.17 1.11 6.53
C ALA A 197 -7.04 1.71 7.38
N PRO A 198 -7.18 1.75 8.72
CA PRO A 198 -6.10 2.16 9.61
C PRO A 198 -4.85 1.30 9.40
N ALA A 199 -3.71 1.96 9.23
CA ALA A 199 -2.41 1.30 9.14
C ALA A 199 -1.82 1.09 10.54
N TYR A 200 -1.06 0.02 10.71
CA TYR A 200 -0.34 -0.23 11.96
C TYR A 200 1.16 -0.08 11.74
N ARG A 201 1.82 0.67 12.62
CA ARG A 201 3.29 0.71 12.65
C ARG A 201 3.83 -0.70 12.94
N SER A 202 4.98 -1.05 12.36
CA SER A 202 5.56 -2.40 12.43
C SER A 202 4.71 -3.53 11.81
N ALA A 203 3.74 -3.18 10.96
CA ALA A 203 3.05 -4.09 10.06
C ALA A 203 3.37 -3.74 8.58
N ASP A 204 2.48 -4.09 7.65
CA ASP A 204 2.69 -3.96 6.19
C ASP A 204 2.59 -2.52 5.66
N GLY A 205 2.14 -1.57 6.48
CA GLY A 205 2.01 -0.15 6.13
C GLY A 205 0.57 0.26 5.84
N ALA A 206 0.41 1.30 5.02
CA ALA A 206 -0.89 1.81 4.59
C ALA A 206 -1.14 1.46 3.12
N ARG A 207 -2.20 0.69 2.86
CA ARG A 207 -2.66 0.40 1.51
C ARG A 207 -3.53 1.53 1.00
N LEU A 208 -3.05 2.22 -0.02
CA LEU A 208 -3.76 3.28 -0.72
C LEU A 208 -4.33 2.73 -2.02
N SER A 209 -5.60 3.02 -2.28
CA SER A 209 -6.31 2.55 -3.47
C SER A 209 -6.99 3.74 -4.13
N TRP A 210 -6.96 3.82 -5.46
CA TRP A 210 -7.62 4.88 -6.20
C TRP A 210 -8.17 4.41 -7.55
N TRP A 211 -9.16 5.15 -8.04
CA TRP A 211 -9.73 4.98 -9.37
C TRP A 211 -9.34 6.16 -10.28
N LEU A 212 -8.94 5.85 -11.50
CA LEU A 212 -8.75 6.83 -12.59
C LEU A 212 -9.68 6.48 -13.75
N ALA A 213 -10.42 7.46 -14.26
CA ALA A 213 -11.35 7.22 -15.36
C ALA A 213 -10.66 7.00 -16.73
N ALA A 214 -9.41 7.43 -16.86
CA ALA A 214 -8.56 7.26 -18.03
C ALA A 214 -7.08 7.23 -17.59
N GLU A 215 -6.18 6.81 -18.48
CA GLU A 215 -4.74 6.83 -18.24
C GLU A 215 -4.24 8.29 -18.21
N PRO A 216 -3.60 8.75 -17.12
CA PRO A 216 -3.24 10.15 -16.98
C PRO A 216 -1.89 10.47 -17.65
N GLU A 217 -1.71 11.70 -18.11
CA GLU A 217 -0.40 12.18 -18.64
C GLU A 217 0.58 12.48 -17.51
N SER A 218 0.06 12.89 -16.36
CA SER A 218 0.82 13.20 -15.15
C SER A 218 0.15 12.61 -13.92
N LEU A 219 0.96 12.06 -13.01
CA LEU A 219 0.47 11.46 -11.77
C LEU A 219 1.47 11.74 -10.65
N MET A 220 0.97 12.02 -9.45
CA MET A 220 1.79 12.24 -8.26
C MET A 220 1.01 11.86 -7.02
N LEU A 221 1.68 11.20 -6.07
CA LEU A 221 1.15 10.91 -4.74
C LEU A 221 2.01 11.63 -3.72
N GLU A 222 1.39 12.54 -2.96
CA GLU A 222 2.02 13.21 -1.83
C GLU A 222 1.45 12.64 -0.53
N ILE A 223 2.31 12.41 0.45
CA ILE A 223 1.92 12.16 1.82
C ILE A 223 2.26 13.40 2.64
N LEU A 224 1.29 13.87 3.42
CA LEU A 224 1.39 15.04 4.26
C LEU A 224 1.23 14.66 5.73
N ASP A 225 1.96 15.38 6.60
CA ASP A 225 1.75 15.31 8.05
C ASP A 225 0.52 16.10 8.50
N ALA A 226 0.26 16.07 9.81
CA ALA A 226 -0.88 16.76 10.43
C ALA A 226 -0.84 18.29 10.29
N ASP A 227 0.34 18.88 10.03
CA ASP A 227 0.50 20.31 9.80
C ASP A 227 0.34 20.69 8.32
N GLY A 228 0.13 19.70 7.44
CA GLY A 228 0.01 19.88 6.00
C GLY A 228 1.34 20.02 5.28
N SER A 229 2.46 19.62 5.89
CA SER A 229 3.77 19.58 5.24
C SER A 229 3.90 18.28 4.46
N VAL A 230 4.38 18.36 3.21
CA VAL A 230 4.68 17.16 2.42
C VAL A 230 5.90 16.46 3.01
N ILE A 231 5.72 15.22 3.45
CA ILE A 231 6.76 14.38 4.05
C ILE A 231 7.26 13.29 3.11
N ARG A 232 6.55 13.05 2.01
CA ARG A 232 6.96 12.13 0.93
C ARG A 232 6.25 12.46 -0.36
N THR A 233 6.99 12.38 -1.46
CA THR A 233 6.43 12.44 -2.81
C THR A 233 6.77 11.15 -3.55
N VAL A 234 5.81 10.58 -4.26
CA VAL A 234 5.99 9.41 -5.11
C VAL A 234 5.47 9.74 -6.50
N GLU A 235 6.35 9.58 -7.48
CA GLU A 235 6.05 9.86 -8.87
C GLU A 235 6.09 8.57 -9.70
N PRO A 236 5.50 8.58 -10.91
CA PRO A 236 5.75 7.60 -11.93
C PRO A 236 7.23 7.43 -12.17
N ARG A 237 7.62 6.20 -12.47
CA ARG A 237 9.00 5.93 -12.88
C ARG A 237 9.17 6.35 -14.33
N ASP A 238 10.29 7.00 -14.63
CA ASP A 238 10.78 7.11 -16.01
C ASP A 238 10.99 5.68 -16.60
N PRO A 239 10.29 5.34 -17.70
CA PRO A 239 10.44 4.05 -18.37
C PRO A 239 11.88 3.72 -18.79
N ASP A 240 12.68 4.74 -19.13
CA ASP A 240 14.04 4.61 -19.62
C ASP A 240 15.08 4.56 -18.47
N ALA A 241 14.67 4.86 -17.24
CA ALA A 241 15.57 4.84 -16.08
C ALA A 241 16.00 3.40 -15.72
N PRO A 242 17.32 3.11 -15.61
CA PRO A 242 17.85 1.78 -15.31
C PRO A 242 17.20 1.12 -14.10
N ARG A 243 16.63 -0.08 -14.27
CA ARG A 243 16.12 -0.90 -13.15
C ARG A 243 17.27 -1.54 -12.41
N ASP A 244 17.56 -1.02 -11.22
CA ASP A 244 18.40 -1.71 -10.25
C ASP A 244 17.61 -2.10 -9.00
N ARG A 245 18.23 -2.88 -8.11
CA ARG A 245 17.59 -3.33 -6.86
C ARG A 245 17.33 -2.18 -5.89
N TRP A 246 17.83 -0.98 -6.16
CA TRP A 246 17.84 0.19 -5.29
C TRP A 246 16.82 1.25 -5.68
N SER A 247 16.22 1.15 -6.87
CA SER A 247 15.14 2.04 -7.27
C SER A 247 14.01 2.04 -6.23
N GLY A 248 13.57 3.24 -5.86
CA GLY A 248 12.49 3.46 -4.89
C GLY A 248 11.13 2.98 -5.39
N ALA A 249 10.11 3.19 -4.55
CA ALA A 249 8.72 3.00 -4.96
C ALA A 249 8.36 3.98 -6.09
N SER A 250 7.53 3.55 -7.02
CA SER A 250 7.04 4.37 -8.12
C SER A 250 5.56 4.09 -8.37
N LEU A 251 4.86 5.07 -8.92
CA LEU A 251 3.45 4.91 -9.29
C LEU A 251 3.31 4.19 -10.63
N ALA A 252 2.27 3.35 -10.75
CA ALA A 252 1.81 2.83 -12.01
C ALA A 252 0.87 3.87 -12.66
N VAL A 253 1.14 4.20 -13.93
CA VAL A 253 0.30 5.07 -14.75
C VAL A 253 -0.63 4.18 -15.56
N GLN A 254 -1.89 4.06 -15.13
CA GLN A 254 -2.90 3.23 -15.79
C GLN A 254 -4.30 3.68 -15.40
N GLU A 255 -5.27 3.48 -16.28
CA GLU A 255 -6.70 3.67 -15.97
C GLU A 255 -7.25 2.58 -15.02
N GLY A 256 -8.37 2.87 -14.38
CA GLY A 256 -9.08 1.96 -13.48
C GLY A 256 -8.56 1.98 -12.04
N LEU A 257 -8.81 0.88 -11.32
CA LEU A 257 -8.42 0.72 -9.91
C LEU A 257 -6.93 0.37 -9.80
N THR A 258 -6.17 1.21 -9.12
CA THR A 258 -4.76 0.99 -8.80
C THR A 258 -4.54 0.97 -7.29
N ARG A 259 -3.56 0.18 -6.84
CA ARG A 259 -3.17 0.06 -5.43
C ARG A 259 -1.70 0.43 -5.23
N PHE A 260 -1.37 1.02 -4.09
CA PHE A 260 -0.02 1.35 -3.67
C PHE A 260 0.16 1.13 -2.17
N GLU A 261 1.26 0.50 -1.79
CA GLU A 261 1.61 0.27 -0.38
C GLU A 261 2.57 1.36 0.10
N TRP A 262 2.08 2.26 0.95
CA TRP A 262 2.94 3.20 1.66
C TRP A 262 3.53 2.52 2.90
N ASP A 263 4.84 2.26 2.88
CA ASP A 263 5.61 1.64 3.98
C ASP A 263 5.76 2.51 5.25
N LEU A 264 4.95 3.57 5.35
CA LEU A 264 4.94 4.57 6.42
C LEU A 264 6.22 5.41 6.52
N ARG A 265 7.11 5.35 5.53
CA ARG A 265 8.35 6.13 5.54
C ARG A 265 8.18 7.48 4.88
N THR A 266 8.93 8.44 5.39
CA THR A 266 9.11 9.78 4.79
C THR A 266 10.04 9.72 3.58
N GLU A 267 10.35 10.89 3.02
CA GLU A 267 11.25 11.03 1.87
C GLU A 267 12.64 10.44 2.17
N PRO A 268 13.12 9.45 1.38
CA PRO A 268 14.43 8.83 1.55
C PRO A 268 15.60 9.82 1.47
N ALA A 269 16.79 9.38 1.93
CA ALA A 269 18.01 10.15 1.68
C ALA A 269 18.37 10.11 0.18
N ALA A 270 19.10 11.13 -0.29
CA ALA A 270 19.54 11.21 -1.68
C ALA A 270 20.25 9.92 -2.11
N THR A 271 19.95 9.45 -3.32
CA THR A 271 20.64 8.33 -3.96
C THR A 271 21.36 8.81 -5.22
N PHE A 272 22.32 8.04 -5.70
CA PHE A 272 23.00 8.31 -6.96
C PHE A 272 23.24 7.01 -7.75
N PRO A 273 23.36 7.09 -9.09
CA PRO A 273 23.62 5.93 -9.93
C PRO A 273 24.86 5.15 -9.48
N GLY A 274 24.70 3.83 -9.34
CA GLY A 274 25.77 2.93 -8.92
C GLY A 274 26.09 2.95 -7.42
N MET A 275 25.23 3.52 -6.60
CA MET A 275 25.38 3.43 -5.15
C MET A 275 25.24 1.97 -4.68
N ILE A 276 26.23 1.52 -3.92
CA ILE A 276 26.25 0.18 -3.30
C ILE A 276 26.49 0.36 -1.80
N LEU A 277 25.47 0.03 -1.01
CA LEU A 277 25.54 -0.03 0.45
C LEU A 277 25.45 -1.49 0.93
N TRP A 278 26.22 -1.83 1.96
CA TRP A 278 26.20 -3.15 2.57
C TRP A 278 25.11 -3.26 3.64
N GLY A 279 24.22 -4.23 3.44
CA GLY A 279 23.20 -4.62 4.43
C GLY A 279 22.07 -3.62 4.66
N VAL A 280 22.03 -2.50 3.92
CA VAL A 280 21.11 -1.37 4.16
C VAL A 280 20.76 -0.67 2.84
N ARG A 281 19.75 0.21 2.87
CA ARG A 281 19.31 1.09 1.78
C ARG A 281 19.32 2.55 2.27
N THR A 282 19.13 3.51 1.37
CA THR A 282 18.89 4.93 1.68
C THR A 282 17.45 5.17 2.17
N MET A 283 17.02 4.44 3.21
CA MET A 283 15.67 4.58 3.77
C MET A 283 15.52 5.87 4.58
N ALA A 284 14.30 6.28 4.86
CA ALA A 284 13.94 7.32 5.83
C ALA A 284 13.06 6.74 6.93
N PRO A 285 13.04 7.31 8.14
CA PRO A 285 12.35 6.69 9.27
C PRO A 285 10.84 6.58 9.04
N ARG A 286 10.23 5.57 9.66
CA ARG A 286 8.77 5.41 9.71
C ARG A 286 8.12 6.48 10.57
N VAL A 287 6.99 7.00 10.13
CA VAL A 287 6.23 8.03 10.84
C VAL A 287 5.55 7.46 12.11
N PRO A 288 5.47 8.23 13.21
CA PRO A 288 4.81 7.77 14.43
C PRO A 288 3.29 7.60 14.24
N PRO A 289 2.59 6.92 15.16
CA PRO A 289 1.13 6.91 15.19
C PRO A 289 0.55 8.32 15.14
N GLY A 290 -0.47 8.52 14.32
CA GLY A 290 -1.02 9.84 14.03
C GLY A 290 -1.93 9.84 12.81
N SER A 291 -2.40 11.03 12.44
CA SER A 291 -3.20 11.26 11.24
C SER A 291 -2.33 11.91 10.17
N TYR A 292 -2.38 11.35 8.96
CA TYR A 292 -1.67 11.82 7.78
C TYR A 292 -2.67 12.04 6.65
N THR A 293 -2.30 12.82 5.65
CA THR A 293 -3.11 12.99 4.44
C THR A 293 -2.37 12.39 3.25
N ALA A 294 -3.05 11.52 2.50
CA ALA A 294 -2.58 11.12 1.17
C ALA A 294 -3.30 11.99 0.14
N ARG A 295 -2.54 12.62 -0.75
CA ARG A 295 -3.04 13.44 -1.86
C ARG A 295 -2.58 12.83 -3.18
N LEU A 296 -3.53 12.38 -3.97
CA LEU A 296 -3.29 11.93 -5.34
C LEU A 296 -3.62 13.08 -6.30
N THR A 297 -2.67 13.46 -7.14
CA THR A 297 -2.87 14.45 -8.21
C THR A 297 -2.67 13.79 -9.56
N ALA A 298 -3.68 13.83 -10.43
CA ALA A 298 -3.57 13.39 -11.82
C ALA A 298 -4.07 14.48 -12.76
N ASP A 299 -3.26 14.86 -13.75
CA ASP A 299 -3.56 15.91 -14.74
C ASP A 299 -4.08 17.22 -14.11
N GLY A 300 -3.46 17.59 -12.99
CA GLY A 300 -3.79 18.81 -12.22
C GLY A 300 -5.03 18.70 -11.32
N LEU A 301 -5.74 17.57 -11.33
CA LEU A 301 -6.88 17.30 -10.44
C LEU A 301 -6.43 16.49 -9.23
N SER A 302 -6.79 16.95 -8.03
CA SER A 302 -6.39 16.33 -6.77
C SER A 302 -7.56 15.65 -6.06
N SER A 303 -7.30 14.46 -5.50
CA SER A 303 -8.15 13.77 -4.53
C SER A 303 -7.35 13.50 -3.26
N GLU A 304 -7.94 13.77 -2.09
CA GLU A 304 -7.29 13.56 -0.80
C GLU A 304 -8.06 12.56 0.07
N THR A 305 -7.34 11.86 0.94
CA THR A 305 -7.91 11.05 2.00
C THR A 305 -7.05 11.10 3.25
N VAL A 306 -7.66 10.80 4.41
CA VAL A 306 -6.93 10.66 5.66
C VAL A 306 -6.37 9.24 5.79
N VAL A 307 -5.13 9.12 6.25
CA VAL A 307 -4.50 7.85 6.62
C VAL A 307 -4.29 7.87 8.13
N GLU A 308 -4.96 6.98 8.86
CA GLU A 308 -4.75 6.81 10.29
C GLU A 308 -3.63 5.78 10.51
N VAL A 309 -2.57 6.17 11.21
CA VAL A 309 -1.50 5.27 11.64
C VAL A 309 -1.64 5.00 13.13
N ARG A 310 -1.74 3.73 13.51
CA ARG A 310 -1.89 3.26 14.89
C ARG A 310 -0.63 2.54 15.37
N ALA A 311 -0.44 2.54 16.68
CA ALA A 311 0.54 1.66 17.32
C ALA A 311 0.13 0.19 17.14
N ASN A 312 1.09 -0.71 16.96
CA ASN A 312 0.81 -2.13 16.88
C ASN A 312 0.21 -2.63 18.20
N PRO A 313 -1.02 -3.18 18.22
CA PRO A 313 -1.67 -3.60 19.46
C PRO A 313 -1.00 -4.82 20.12
N TRP A 314 -0.13 -5.54 19.42
CA TRP A 314 0.59 -6.70 19.96
C TRP A 314 1.93 -6.34 20.61
N ILE A 315 2.39 -5.08 20.50
CA ILE A 315 3.62 -4.61 21.14
C ILE A 315 3.23 -3.86 22.42
N GLU A 316 3.28 -4.57 23.54
CA GLU A 316 3.03 -3.99 24.85
C GLU A 316 4.28 -3.29 25.42
N GLY A 317 4.08 -2.21 26.18
CA GLY A 317 5.17 -1.53 26.90
C GLY A 317 5.99 -0.53 26.09
N VAL A 318 5.67 -0.33 24.80
CA VAL A 318 6.22 0.75 23.97
C VAL A 318 5.16 1.84 23.82
N THR A 319 5.53 3.09 24.10
CA THR A 319 4.62 4.23 24.04
C THR A 319 4.71 4.95 22.69
N VAL A 320 3.69 5.76 22.37
CA VAL A 320 3.74 6.67 21.20
C VAL A 320 4.94 7.62 21.31
N ALA A 321 5.26 8.09 22.51
CA ALA A 321 6.41 8.96 22.75
C ALA A 321 7.75 8.28 22.44
N ASP A 322 7.86 6.95 22.64
CA ASP A 322 9.05 6.19 22.25
C ASP A 322 9.20 6.15 20.72
N MET A 323 8.08 5.95 20.00
CA MET A 323 8.05 5.95 18.54
C MET A 323 8.33 7.34 17.96
N GLU A 324 7.85 8.41 18.60
CA GLU A 324 8.18 9.80 18.26
C GLU A 324 9.68 10.09 18.47
N ALA A 325 10.26 9.65 19.59
CA ALA A 325 11.69 9.79 19.86
C ALA A 325 12.55 9.00 18.86
N GLN A 326 12.11 7.80 18.48
CA GLN A 326 12.74 6.98 17.45
C GLN A 326 12.67 7.68 16.08
N TYR A 327 11.50 8.21 15.71
CA TYR A 327 11.32 8.96 14.47
C TYR A 327 12.21 10.20 14.41
N ALA A 328 12.23 11.01 15.46
CA ALA A 328 13.04 12.22 15.53
C ALA A 328 14.55 11.91 15.35
N PHE A 329 15.06 10.91 16.08
CA PHE A 329 16.44 10.47 15.92
C PHE A 329 16.72 9.91 14.52
N GLY A 330 15.77 9.13 13.97
CA GLY A 330 15.88 8.63 12.61
C GLY A 330 15.93 9.73 11.56
N ARG A 331 15.23 10.86 11.77
CA ARG A 331 15.28 12.03 10.87
C ARG A 331 16.64 12.72 10.93
N GLU A 332 17.23 12.84 12.12
CA GLU A 332 18.61 13.35 12.28
C GLU A 332 19.62 12.49 11.51
N ILE A 333 19.52 11.16 11.62
CA ILE A 333 20.41 10.24 10.89
C ILE A 333 20.17 10.33 9.37
N GLN A 334 18.90 10.30 8.93
CA GLN A 334 18.56 10.39 7.51
C GLN A 334 19.09 11.68 6.88
N ALA A 335 19.00 12.82 7.58
CA ALA A 335 19.54 14.08 7.10
C ALA A 335 21.06 14.01 6.89
N LYS A 336 21.79 13.31 7.76
CA LYS A 336 23.24 13.12 7.63
C LYS A 336 23.63 12.11 6.56
N VAL A 337 22.81 11.08 6.32
CA VAL A 337 22.96 10.22 5.13
C VAL A 337 22.74 11.03 3.85
N HIS A 338 21.72 11.88 3.84
CA HIS A 338 21.42 12.76 2.70
C HIS A 338 22.59 13.73 2.46
N GLU A 339 23.09 14.41 3.48
CA GLU A 339 24.26 15.29 3.39
C GLU A 339 25.49 14.57 2.78
N ALA A 340 25.82 13.38 3.30
CA ALA A 340 26.93 12.58 2.79
C ALA A 340 26.75 12.21 1.31
N ASN A 341 25.55 11.77 0.93
CA ASN A 341 25.28 11.36 -0.46
C ASN A 341 25.23 12.57 -1.41
N SER A 342 24.68 13.71 -0.97
CA SER A 342 24.65 14.96 -1.73
C SER A 342 26.05 15.53 -1.95
N ALA A 343 26.97 15.40 -0.99
CA ALA A 343 28.37 15.72 -1.20
C ALA A 343 29.02 14.89 -2.32
N VAL A 344 28.75 13.58 -2.36
CA VAL A 344 29.23 12.70 -3.44
C VAL A 344 28.61 13.08 -4.79
N ILE A 345 27.31 13.40 -4.82
CA ILE A 345 26.63 13.87 -6.04
C ILE A 345 27.28 15.15 -6.56
N ALA A 346 27.54 16.13 -5.68
CA ALA A 346 28.18 17.39 -6.06
C ALA A 346 29.59 17.19 -6.63
N ILE A 347 30.41 16.33 -5.99
CA ILE A 347 31.72 15.93 -6.53
C ILE A 347 31.59 15.35 -7.94
N ARG A 348 30.64 14.44 -8.14
CA ARG A 348 30.49 13.76 -9.44
C ARG A 348 29.98 14.68 -10.54
N ARG A 349 29.06 15.60 -10.22
CA ARG A 349 28.58 16.62 -11.16
C ARG A 349 29.71 17.55 -11.58
N ALA A 350 30.48 18.06 -10.62
CA ALA A 350 31.65 18.87 -10.91
C ALA A 350 32.69 18.11 -11.73
N ARG A 351 32.97 16.83 -11.41
CA ARG A 351 33.88 15.99 -12.20
C ARG A 351 33.42 15.83 -13.65
N ALA A 352 32.15 15.49 -13.87
CA ALA A 352 31.59 15.32 -15.21
C ALA A 352 31.71 16.61 -16.03
N GLN A 353 31.43 17.76 -15.41
CA GLN A 353 31.63 19.05 -16.05
C GLN A 353 33.11 19.25 -16.40
N ILE A 354 34.03 19.08 -15.45
CA ILE A 354 35.47 19.28 -15.68
C ILE A 354 35.98 18.39 -16.83
N GLU A 355 35.58 17.12 -16.86
CA GLU A 355 35.93 16.20 -17.94
C GLU A 355 35.48 16.75 -19.31
N GLU A 356 34.25 17.26 -19.43
CA GLU A 356 33.75 17.92 -20.64
C GLU A 356 34.59 19.17 -21.01
N ARG A 357 34.98 20.02 -20.04
CA ARG A 357 35.78 21.23 -20.32
C ARG A 357 37.19 20.86 -20.78
N LEU A 358 37.77 19.79 -20.24
CA LEU A 358 39.10 19.30 -20.62
C LEU A 358 39.16 18.73 -22.04
N GLU A 359 38.02 18.33 -22.62
CA GLU A 359 37.93 17.98 -24.05
C GLU A 359 37.98 19.22 -24.95
N ALA A 360 37.58 20.38 -24.44
CA ALA A 360 37.49 21.64 -25.19
C ALA A 360 38.77 22.48 -25.16
N THR A 361 39.74 22.18 -24.28
CA THR A 361 40.99 22.94 -24.15
C THR A 361 42.22 22.08 -23.90
N ASP A 362 43.36 22.53 -24.45
CA ASP A 362 44.68 21.98 -24.18
C ASP A 362 45.49 22.80 -23.14
N ASP A 363 44.88 23.85 -22.59
CA ASP A 363 45.54 24.82 -21.70
C ASP A 363 46.17 24.14 -20.47
N ALA A 364 47.42 24.51 -20.18
CA ALA A 364 48.22 23.85 -19.14
C ALA A 364 47.72 24.20 -17.74
N ASP A 365 47.29 25.44 -17.52
CA ASP A 365 46.85 25.94 -16.22
C ASP A 365 45.48 25.36 -15.87
N VAL A 366 44.56 25.28 -16.84
CA VAL A 366 43.27 24.58 -16.69
C VAL A 366 43.50 23.10 -16.34
N ARG A 367 44.41 22.42 -17.03
CA ARG A 367 44.71 21.01 -16.78
C ARG A 367 45.34 20.76 -15.42
N GLU A 368 46.25 21.62 -15.00
CA GLU A 368 46.86 21.54 -13.66
C GLU A 368 45.83 21.79 -12.56
N ALA A 369 45.01 22.83 -12.69
CA ALA A 369 43.94 23.15 -11.74
C ALA A 369 42.90 22.02 -11.66
N ALA A 370 42.49 21.48 -12.81
CA ALA A 370 41.57 20.34 -12.88
C ALA A 370 42.16 19.09 -12.23
N HIS A 371 43.43 18.78 -12.47
CA HIS A 371 44.10 17.64 -11.84
C HIS A 371 44.15 17.77 -10.32
N ASN A 372 44.53 18.95 -9.81
CA ASN A 372 44.59 19.24 -8.39
C ASN A 372 43.21 19.09 -7.73
N TRP A 373 42.16 19.63 -8.37
CA TRP A 373 40.79 19.48 -7.90
C TRP A 373 40.36 18.01 -7.89
N MET A 374 40.56 17.27 -9.01
CA MET A 374 40.17 15.86 -9.14
C MET A 374 40.83 14.99 -8.07
N GLN A 375 42.10 15.25 -7.76
CA GLN A 375 42.84 14.52 -6.74
C GLN A 375 42.23 14.75 -5.35
N LYS A 376 42.01 16.02 -4.97
CA LYS A 376 41.49 16.36 -3.63
C LYS A 376 40.03 15.95 -3.45
N ALA A 377 39.16 16.35 -4.38
CA ALA A 377 37.74 15.99 -4.34
C ALA A 377 37.53 14.47 -4.44
N GLY A 378 38.33 13.77 -5.26
CA GLY A 378 38.28 12.32 -5.37
C GLY A 378 38.70 11.58 -4.10
N ALA A 379 39.69 12.10 -3.36
CA ALA A 379 40.07 11.55 -2.07
C ALA A 379 38.93 11.71 -1.04
N ILE A 380 38.30 12.88 -0.99
CA ILE A 380 37.17 13.13 -0.09
C ILE A 380 35.96 12.27 -0.46
N GLU A 381 35.65 12.11 -1.76
CA GLU A 381 34.62 11.18 -2.24
C GLU A 381 34.86 9.76 -1.70
N ALA A 382 36.10 9.28 -1.77
CA ALA A 382 36.51 7.95 -1.32
C ALA A 382 36.46 7.79 0.22
N ASP A 383 36.44 8.88 0.98
CA ASP A 383 36.26 8.88 2.43
C ASP A 383 34.80 8.94 2.87
N ILE A 384 33.95 9.59 2.07
CA ILE A 384 32.51 9.64 2.30
C ILE A 384 31.82 8.34 1.82
N TYR A 385 32.18 7.85 0.63
CA TYR A 385 31.61 6.67 -0.04
C TYR A 385 32.68 5.73 -0.59
N GLN A 386 32.39 4.42 -0.61
CA GLN A 386 33.32 3.42 -1.14
C GLN A 386 33.26 3.37 -2.69
N VAL A 387 34.03 4.24 -3.34
CA VAL A 387 34.08 4.39 -4.80
C VAL A 387 34.56 3.14 -5.56
N ARG A 388 35.18 2.17 -4.87
CA ARG A 388 35.67 0.92 -5.49
C ARG A 388 34.57 -0.13 -5.69
N ASN A 389 33.40 0.06 -5.08
CA ASN A 389 32.30 -0.89 -5.22
C ASN A 389 31.75 -0.88 -6.64
N ARG A 390 31.68 -2.06 -7.26
CA ARG A 390 31.06 -2.33 -8.57
C ARG A 390 30.01 -3.45 -8.49
N SER A 391 30.06 -4.26 -7.44
CA SER A 391 29.14 -5.35 -7.15
C SER A 391 28.72 -5.33 -5.68
N GLY A 392 27.53 -5.87 -5.39
CA GLY A 392 27.00 -5.97 -4.03
C GLY A 392 27.85 -6.81 -3.05
N GLN A 393 28.85 -7.56 -3.53
CA GLN A 393 29.78 -8.33 -2.69
C GLN A 393 31.12 -7.60 -2.44
N ASP A 394 31.40 -6.50 -3.16
CA ASP A 394 32.63 -5.73 -2.95
C ASP A 394 32.79 -5.10 -1.56
N PRO A 395 31.71 -4.76 -0.83
CA PRO A 395 31.83 -4.33 0.56
C PRO A 395 32.45 -5.38 1.52
N LEU A 396 32.60 -6.64 1.09
CA LEU A 396 33.37 -7.65 1.84
C LEU A 396 34.89 -7.44 1.69
N ASN A 397 35.33 -6.79 0.61
CA ASN A 397 36.74 -6.57 0.28
C ASN A 397 37.19 -5.13 0.60
N PHE A 398 36.28 -4.18 0.67
CA PHE A 398 36.59 -2.76 0.87
C PHE A 398 35.88 -2.20 2.11
N PRO A 399 36.50 -1.25 2.84
CA PRO A 399 35.94 -0.74 4.09
C PRO A 399 34.63 0.02 3.86
N ILE A 400 33.70 -0.15 4.79
CA ILE A 400 32.44 0.59 4.87
C ILE A 400 32.73 2.04 5.28
N LYS A 401 32.25 3.00 4.48
CA LYS A 401 32.46 4.44 4.69
C LYS A 401 31.31 5.09 5.46
N VAL A 402 31.46 6.37 5.81
CA VAL A 402 30.58 7.05 6.77
C VAL A 402 29.11 7.08 6.32
N ASN A 403 28.85 7.23 5.01
CA ASN A 403 27.49 7.25 4.49
C ASN A 403 26.74 5.92 4.75
N ASN A 404 27.41 4.79 4.52
CA ASN A 404 26.86 3.46 4.77
C ASN A 404 26.74 3.18 6.28
N ARG A 405 27.70 3.61 7.11
CA ARG A 405 27.61 3.43 8.56
C ARG A 405 26.43 4.22 9.16
N LEU A 406 26.20 5.45 8.71
CA LEU A 406 25.03 6.25 9.08
C LEU A 406 23.72 5.56 8.64
N ALA A 407 23.64 5.10 7.38
CA ALA A 407 22.46 4.36 6.90
C ALA A 407 22.22 3.06 7.68
N ASN A 408 23.29 2.42 8.16
CA ASN A 408 23.20 1.26 9.05
C ASN A 408 22.69 1.62 10.44
N LEU A 409 23.15 2.73 11.02
CA LEU A 409 22.64 3.19 12.29
C LEU A 409 21.13 3.46 12.22
N LEU A 410 20.65 4.10 11.14
CA LEU A 410 19.20 4.28 10.92
C LEU A 410 18.49 2.92 10.90
N SER A 411 18.98 1.98 10.09
CA SER A 411 18.39 0.64 10.00
C SER A 411 18.38 -0.10 11.35
N MET A 412 19.40 0.07 12.19
CA MET A 412 19.44 -0.52 13.53
C MET A 412 18.50 0.19 14.50
N SER A 413 18.38 1.51 14.41
CA SER A 413 17.52 2.32 15.28
C SER A 413 16.04 1.97 15.13
N GLU A 414 15.64 1.45 13.96
CA GLU A 414 14.27 1.07 13.64
C GLU A 414 13.98 -0.44 13.76
N ARG A 415 14.87 -1.19 14.40
CA ARG A 415 14.58 -2.59 14.74
C ARG A 415 13.63 -2.64 15.95
N GLY A 416 12.34 -2.64 15.64
CA GLY A 416 11.25 -2.51 16.62
C GLY A 416 10.80 -1.05 16.75
N ASP A 417 9.87 -0.80 17.69
CA ASP A 417 9.23 0.52 17.87
C ASP A 417 9.70 1.29 19.11
N GLY A 418 10.64 0.73 19.88
CA GLY A 418 11.15 1.35 21.09
C GLY A 418 12.02 2.58 20.84
N ALA A 419 12.21 3.38 21.88
CA ALA A 419 13.09 4.54 21.83
C ALA A 419 14.54 4.15 21.50
N PRO A 420 15.33 5.03 20.85
CA PRO A 420 16.74 4.80 20.61
C PRO A 420 17.49 4.55 21.92
N ASN A 421 18.40 3.58 21.93
CA ASN A 421 19.23 3.34 23.12
C ASN A 421 20.35 4.40 23.24
N ASP A 422 20.87 4.57 24.46
CA ASP A 422 21.87 5.60 24.77
C ASP A 422 23.14 5.48 23.90
N GLY A 423 23.59 4.24 23.64
CA GLY A 423 24.79 3.99 22.83
C GLY A 423 24.65 4.41 21.37
N MET A 424 23.44 4.43 20.81
CA MET A 424 23.21 4.88 19.44
C MET A 424 23.54 6.37 19.26
N ARG A 425 23.25 7.21 20.25
CA ARG A 425 23.54 8.66 20.16
C ARG A 425 25.03 8.94 20.20
N GLU A 426 25.78 8.21 21.03
CA GLU A 426 27.24 8.33 21.08
C GLU A 426 27.88 7.90 19.75
N VAL A 427 27.43 6.78 19.17
CA VAL A 427 27.89 6.30 17.86
C VAL A 427 27.52 7.29 16.75
N PHE A 428 26.32 7.86 16.79
CA PHE A 428 25.89 8.91 15.87
C PHE A 428 26.83 10.11 15.93
N GLN A 429 27.14 10.60 17.14
CA GLN A 429 28.00 11.76 17.33
C GLN A 429 29.40 11.55 16.71
N ILE A 430 30.00 10.37 16.90
CA ILE A 430 31.28 10.02 16.29
C ILE A 430 31.22 10.11 14.76
N MET A 431 30.15 9.59 14.16
CA MET A 431 30.01 9.58 12.70
C MET A 431 29.71 10.96 12.11
N ILE A 432 28.93 11.80 12.80
CA ILE A 432 28.67 13.16 12.30
C ILE A 432 29.90 14.07 12.45
N ASP A 433 30.73 13.86 13.48
CA ASP A 433 31.99 14.59 13.61
C ASP A 433 32.98 14.18 12.50
N GLU A 434 33.00 12.88 12.15
CA GLU A 434 33.79 12.38 11.01
C GLU A 434 33.29 12.94 9.67
N LEU A 435 31.97 12.90 9.41
CA LEU A 435 31.37 13.47 8.20
C LEU A 435 31.62 14.98 8.09
N ARG A 436 31.52 15.70 9.22
CA ARG A 436 31.84 17.14 9.26
C ARG A 436 33.28 17.39 8.84
N GLY A 437 34.23 16.59 9.33
CA GLY A 437 35.63 16.71 8.90
C GLY A 437 35.82 16.58 7.39
N TYR A 438 35.11 15.66 6.73
CA TYR A 438 35.17 15.51 5.28
C TYR A 438 34.45 16.64 4.52
N THR A 439 33.31 17.09 5.03
CA THR A 439 32.53 18.18 4.38
C THR A 439 33.17 19.55 4.58
N ASP A 440 33.88 19.79 5.69
CA ASP A 440 34.69 20.99 5.89
C ASP A 440 35.88 21.01 4.89
N GLN A 441 36.59 19.88 4.73
CA GLN A 441 37.63 19.74 3.71
C GLN A 441 37.08 19.92 2.29
N LEU A 442 35.86 19.45 2.06
CA LEU A 442 35.16 19.65 0.81
C LEU A 442 34.94 21.14 0.57
N GLN A 443 34.41 21.87 1.55
CA GLN A 443 34.21 23.30 1.44
C GLN A 443 35.52 24.05 1.14
N GLU A 444 36.64 23.67 1.77
CA GLU A 444 37.96 24.23 1.45
C GLU A 444 38.36 24.00 0.00
N VAL A 445 38.06 22.84 -0.58
CA VAL A 445 38.34 22.54 -1.99
C VAL A 445 37.44 23.40 -2.92
N TRP A 446 36.27 23.82 -2.45
CA TRP A 446 35.30 24.55 -3.27
C TRP A 446 35.73 26.02 -3.32
N ASP A 447 36.09 26.55 -2.16
CA ASP A 447 36.56 27.92 -2.00
C ASP A 447 38.00 28.13 -2.53
N GLY A 448 38.79 27.06 -2.58
CA GLY A 448 40.17 27.04 -3.05
C GLY A 448 40.32 26.53 -4.48
N GLU A 449 40.43 25.21 -4.64
CA GLU A 449 40.78 24.59 -5.93
C GLU A 449 39.73 24.80 -7.02
N LEU A 450 38.43 24.71 -6.68
CA LEU A 450 37.38 24.91 -7.68
C LEU A 450 37.31 26.38 -8.12
N ALA A 451 37.46 27.33 -7.20
CA ALA A 451 37.55 28.75 -7.52
C ALA A 451 38.76 29.05 -8.44
N ALA A 452 39.92 28.45 -8.14
CA ALA A 452 41.10 28.57 -8.99
C ALA A 452 40.90 27.97 -10.39
N LEU A 453 40.25 26.80 -10.47
CA LEU A 453 39.90 26.18 -11.74
C LEU A 453 38.91 27.04 -12.55
N ASN A 454 37.88 27.59 -11.91
CA ASN A 454 36.92 28.46 -12.56
C ASN A 454 37.56 29.76 -13.07
N ALA A 455 38.55 30.30 -12.35
CA ALA A 455 39.34 31.44 -12.84
C ALA A 455 40.16 31.08 -14.09
N ALA A 456 40.81 29.91 -14.09
CA ALA A 456 41.56 29.44 -15.27
C ALA A 456 40.63 29.16 -16.48
N LEU A 457 39.43 28.63 -16.23
CA LEU A 457 38.42 28.42 -17.29
C LEU A 457 37.93 29.75 -17.90
N ASP A 458 37.77 30.78 -17.08
CA ASP A 458 37.37 32.13 -17.54
C ASP A 458 38.43 32.74 -18.46
N GLU A 459 39.73 32.52 -18.19
CA GLU A 459 40.83 33.00 -19.06
C GLU A 459 40.83 32.37 -20.47
N VAL A 460 40.16 31.23 -20.64
CA VAL A 460 40.01 30.53 -21.93
C VAL A 460 38.57 30.55 -22.46
N ASP A 461 37.72 31.45 -21.96
CA ASP A 461 36.32 31.63 -22.36
C ASP A 461 35.45 30.35 -22.23
N LEU A 462 35.74 29.48 -21.26
CA LEU A 462 34.95 28.28 -20.98
C LEU A 462 34.00 28.46 -19.78
N PRO A 463 32.81 27.80 -19.80
CA PRO A 463 31.86 27.92 -18.70
C PRO A 463 32.42 27.40 -17.38
N ALA A 464 32.18 28.17 -16.30
CA ALA A 464 32.49 27.77 -14.94
C ALA A 464 31.78 26.46 -14.56
N VAL A 465 32.43 25.71 -13.67
CA VAL A 465 31.90 24.47 -13.08
C VAL A 465 31.06 24.81 -11.86
N ASP A 466 29.83 24.30 -11.83
CA ASP A 466 28.90 24.41 -10.69
C ASP A 466 28.55 23.01 -10.14
N PRO A 467 29.03 22.64 -8.93
CA PRO A 467 28.73 21.34 -8.32
C PRO A 467 27.23 21.09 -8.08
N TRP A 468 26.41 22.14 -8.07
CA TRP A 468 25.00 22.09 -7.75
C TRP A 468 24.09 22.15 -8.98
N ASP A 469 24.65 22.20 -10.19
CA ASP A 469 23.89 22.18 -11.43
C ASP A 469 23.14 20.84 -11.60
N GLU A 470 21.84 20.86 -11.33
CA GLU A 470 20.98 19.69 -11.42
C GLU A 470 20.70 19.24 -12.86
N SER A 471 20.99 20.08 -13.86
CA SER A 471 20.89 19.69 -15.27
C SER A 471 21.96 18.66 -15.67
N VAL A 472 23.03 18.53 -14.88
CA VAL A 472 24.06 17.50 -15.05
C VAL A 472 23.55 16.15 -14.50
N ILE A 473 23.08 15.31 -15.41
CA ILE A 473 22.60 13.96 -15.12
C ILE A 473 23.78 13.02 -14.92
N LEU A 474 23.86 12.41 -13.74
CA LEU A 474 24.86 11.38 -13.45
C LEU A 474 24.44 10.05 -14.11
N VAL A 475 25.41 9.32 -14.63
CA VAL A 475 25.20 7.98 -15.20
C VAL A 475 26.16 7.01 -14.53
N TRP A 476 25.72 5.78 -14.25
CA TRP A 476 26.60 4.74 -13.73
C TRP A 476 27.39 4.13 -14.90
N PRO A 477 28.75 4.13 -14.88
CA PRO A 477 29.56 3.61 -15.98
C PRO A 477 29.48 2.09 -16.17
#